data_AF-A0A2S1WBH0-F1
#
_entry.id   AF-A0A2S1WBH0-F1
#
_cell.length_a   1.000
_cell.length_b   1.000
_cell.length_c   1.000
_cell.angle_alpha   90.00
_cell.angle_beta   90.00
_cell.angle_gamma   90.00
#
_symmetry.space_group_name_H-M   'P 1'
#
loop_
_entity.id
_entity.type
_entity.pdbx_description
1 polymer ?
#
loop_
_entity_poly.entity_id
_entity_poly.type
_entity_poly.pdbx_seq_one_letter_code
_entity_poly.pdbx_strand_id
1 'polypeptide(L)'
;SNINLSDYDVFMSFTYLFLKNKKPINFNFTNISNFTSNCNSMTKIDKEHWKTILGRKGQIQFSHKLAIEQVKSQKPVNFKVINEILAYCNISISEVILNRLINVPSILIKNLDTNESKKIFKDNIGSPSSKIQIPGVYIFTHKITGAKYVGSSSQLAIRLSGYLNYTHKPIGKFVPLLLKDKLSNFTLEVIPLVDTYKFRSEIVLEQYYLLDPSFNLNTVRVANNPSGSNAKPLFMYNRDKTILYYSSTQQKDFIINLNISHFTFSKHLKNGSYYLGKYLFSREPILNVKVREFSILELALQLEKDRKLFNINKPLNSLSKTVLMCLDNNTYSKEIKGDSRNMLFFSIGKCVEHLRSKGLTATQTTLVKYIDTGKSYHGYIFKYV
;
A
#
# COMPACT_ATOMS: atom_id res chain seq x y z
N SER A 1 22.89 -46.89 26.16
CA SER A 1 23.89 -45.82 26.33
C SER A 1 23.62 -44.76 25.28
N ASN A 2 23.47 -43.47 25.55
CA ASN A 2 23.18 -42.74 26.77
C ASN A 2 22.54 -41.44 26.29
N ILE A 3 21.56 -40.97 27.06
CA ILE A 3 20.95 -39.65 27.00
C ILE A 3 21.97 -38.61 27.49
N ASN A 4 21.93 -37.41 26.90
CA ASN A 4 22.32 -36.12 27.50
C ASN A 4 21.80 -35.02 26.54
N LEU A 5 20.78 -34.16 26.75
CA LEU A 5 20.00 -33.69 27.90
C LEU A 5 20.81 -33.10 29.06
N SER A 6 20.45 -31.86 29.43
CA SER A 6 21.06 -30.92 30.40
C SER A 6 22.14 -30.06 29.75
N ASP A 7 21.87 -28.78 29.49
CA ASP A 7 21.74 -27.70 30.48
C ASP A 7 21.18 -26.43 29.76
N TYR A 8 20.22 -25.61 30.21
CA TYR A 8 19.46 -25.42 31.44
C TYR A 8 18.10 -24.75 31.09
N ASP A 9 17.01 -25.31 31.60
CA ASP A 9 15.81 -24.56 31.99
C ASP A 9 16.15 -23.74 33.25
N VAL A 10 15.88 -22.43 33.29
CA VAL A 10 15.24 -21.77 34.45
C VAL A 10 14.60 -20.44 34.02
N PHE A 11 13.26 -20.42 33.94
CA PHE A 11 12.33 -19.49 34.61
C PHE A 11 11.03 -19.33 33.82
N MET A 12 10.09 -20.22 34.12
CA MET A 12 8.67 -19.95 34.07
C MET A 12 8.23 -19.22 35.35
N SER A 13 7.15 -18.45 35.22
CA SER A 13 6.23 -17.99 36.26
C SER A 13 6.58 -16.75 37.08
N PHE A 14 5.96 -15.62 36.69
CA PHE A 14 5.17 -14.69 37.52
C PHE A 14 4.38 -13.85 36.49
N THR A 15 3.07 -13.73 36.41
CA THR A 15 1.99 -13.92 37.37
C THR A 15 0.68 -13.91 36.58
N TYR A 16 -0.10 -14.98 36.70
CA TYR A 16 -1.54 -14.96 36.48
C TYR A 16 -2.14 -14.62 37.86
N LEU A 17 -2.71 -13.43 38.07
CA LEU A 17 -3.87 -13.15 38.95
C LEU A 17 -4.08 -11.63 39.16
N PHE A 18 -5.37 -11.25 39.26
CA PHE A 18 -5.98 -9.92 39.44
C PHE A 18 -5.99 -9.03 38.17
N LEU A 19 -7.12 -8.66 37.54
CA LEU A 19 -8.50 -8.51 38.00
C LEU A 19 -9.52 -9.05 36.96
N LYS A 20 -10.40 -9.95 37.41
CA LYS A 20 -11.80 -9.95 36.97
C LYS A 20 -12.46 -8.65 37.47
N ASN A 21 -13.41 -8.15 36.70
CA ASN A 21 -14.32 -7.02 36.95
C ASN A 21 -13.75 -5.61 36.68
N LYS A 22 -13.82 -5.16 35.42
CA LYS A 22 -14.30 -3.80 35.12
C LYS A 22 -15.25 -3.85 33.93
N LYS A 23 -16.45 -3.29 34.14
CA LYS A 23 -17.52 -3.07 33.15
C LYS A 23 -16.95 -2.43 31.87
N PRO A 24 -17.59 -2.63 30.70
CA PRO A 24 -17.20 -1.88 29.50
C PRO A 24 -17.30 -0.38 29.78
N ILE A 25 -16.19 0.32 29.58
CA ILE A 25 -16.15 1.79 29.59
C ILE A 25 -16.90 2.23 28.33
N ASN A 26 -18.15 2.68 28.52
CA ASN A 26 -18.87 3.44 27.52
C ASN A 26 -18.13 4.77 27.31
N PHE A 27 -17.48 4.93 26.16
CA PHE A 27 -17.05 6.25 25.71
C PHE A 27 -18.29 7.02 25.23
N ASN A 28 -18.93 7.73 26.16
CA ASN A 28 -19.81 8.83 25.81
C ASN A 28 -18.96 9.97 25.23
N PHE A 29 -19.03 10.16 23.92
CA PHE A 29 -18.58 11.40 23.29
C PHE A 29 -19.61 12.50 23.58
N THR A 30 -19.47 13.17 24.71
CA THR A 30 -20.14 14.44 24.96
C THR A 30 -19.11 15.52 25.30
N ASN A 31 -19.11 16.54 24.44
CA ASN A 31 -18.65 17.92 24.66
C ASN A 31 -17.20 18.12 25.13
N ILE A 32 -16.32 18.39 24.16
CA ILE A 32 -15.14 19.23 24.39
C ILE A 32 -15.53 20.64 23.94
N SER A 33 -16.02 21.44 24.88
CA SER A 33 -16.08 22.89 24.77
C SER A 33 -14.71 23.49 25.14
N ASN A 34 -14.25 24.37 24.27
CA ASN A 34 -13.38 25.53 24.51
C ASN A 34 -12.13 25.34 25.40
N PHE A 35 -11.01 25.05 24.74
CA PHE A 35 -9.72 25.59 25.12
C PHE A 35 -9.26 26.57 24.03
N THR A 36 -9.41 27.86 24.31
CA THR A 36 -8.80 28.95 23.55
C THR A 36 -7.35 29.11 24.01
N SER A 37 -6.41 28.66 23.18
CA SER A 37 -5.02 29.08 23.23
C SER A 37 -4.68 29.78 21.91
N ASN A 38 -4.20 31.03 22.00
CA ASN A 38 -3.74 31.85 20.89
C ASN A 38 -2.75 31.08 20.00
N CYS A 39 -3.23 30.64 18.84
CA CYS A 39 -2.44 30.10 17.74
C CYS A 39 -3.13 30.59 16.45
N ASN A 40 -2.35 31.10 15.49
CA ASN A 40 -2.84 31.62 14.21
C ASN A 40 -4.04 30.81 13.69
N SER A 41 -5.18 31.47 13.53
CA SER A 41 -6.42 30.80 13.15
C SER A 41 -6.23 30.07 11.83
N MET A 42 -6.36 28.74 11.85
CA MET A 42 -6.22 27.90 10.67
C MET A 42 -7.08 28.42 9.52
N THR A 43 -6.48 28.58 8.33
CA THR A 43 -7.18 29.13 7.17
C THR A 43 -8.30 28.20 6.72
N LYS A 44 -9.28 28.74 5.97
CA LYS A 44 -10.33 27.92 5.36
C LYS A 44 -9.74 26.82 4.46
N ILE A 45 -8.65 27.11 3.75
CA ILE A 45 -7.96 26.16 2.87
C ILE A 45 -7.30 25.04 3.68
N ASP A 46 -6.60 25.37 4.76
CA ASP A 46 -5.97 24.37 5.64
C ASP A 46 -7.01 23.44 6.28
N LYS A 47 -8.16 23.98 6.71
CA LYS A 47 -9.30 23.18 7.21
C LYS A 47 -9.81 22.19 6.17
N GLU A 48 -9.79 22.56 4.89
CA GLU A 48 -10.22 21.69 3.80
C GLU A 48 -9.20 20.61 3.50
N HIS A 49 -7.90 20.94 3.49
CA HIS A 49 -6.82 19.98 3.30
C HIS A 49 -6.80 18.92 4.40
N TRP A 50 -6.96 19.33 5.66
CA TRP A 50 -7.04 18.40 6.80
C TRP A 50 -8.22 17.44 6.68
N LYS A 51 -9.35 17.91 6.14
CA LYS A 51 -10.46 17.01 5.89
C LYS A 51 -10.13 16.02 4.77
N THR A 52 -9.44 16.40 3.69
CA THR A 52 -8.99 15.45 2.66
C THR A 52 -7.99 14.43 3.22
N ILE A 53 -6.97 14.90 3.95
CA ILE A 53 -5.89 14.08 4.55
C ILE A 53 -6.45 13.05 5.53
N LEU A 54 -7.47 13.41 6.29
CA LEU A 54 -8.13 12.53 7.25
C LEU A 54 -9.30 11.73 6.65
N GLY A 55 -9.56 11.88 5.35
CA GLY A 55 -10.69 11.23 4.67
C GLY A 55 -12.07 11.69 5.18
N ARG A 56 -12.19 12.95 5.65
CA ARG A 56 -13.38 13.59 6.24
C ARG A 56 -14.10 14.61 5.31
N LYS A 57 -13.54 15.01 4.16
CA LYS A 57 -14.21 15.85 3.13
C LYS A 57 -13.59 15.65 1.74
N GLY A 58 -14.41 15.95 0.73
CA GLY A 58 -14.30 15.52 -0.67
C GLY A 58 -15.58 14.75 -1.02
N GLN A 59 -15.76 14.30 -2.27
CA GLN A 59 -16.80 13.31 -2.64
C GLN A 59 -16.69 11.97 -1.88
N ILE A 60 -15.75 11.87 -0.95
CA ILE A 60 -15.56 10.77 -0.02
C ILE A 60 -16.59 10.92 1.11
N GLN A 61 -17.85 10.59 0.81
CA GLN A 61 -18.65 9.89 1.81
C GLN A 61 -17.81 8.69 2.28
N PHE A 62 -17.90 8.32 3.57
CA PHE A 62 -17.15 7.18 4.08
C PHE A 62 -17.33 5.99 3.12
N SER A 63 -16.24 5.45 2.54
CA SER A 63 -16.33 4.45 1.46
C SER A 63 -17.22 3.25 1.82
N HIS A 64 -17.34 2.94 3.12
CA HIS A 64 -18.25 1.92 3.62
C HIS A 64 -19.73 2.29 3.44
N LYS A 65 -20.11 3.56 3.62
CA LYS A 65 -21.48 4.04 3.37
C LYS A 65 -21.80 3.98 1.89
N LEU A 66 -20.91 4.48 1.02
CA LEU A 66 -21.06 4.38 -0.44
C LEU A 66 -21.23 2.93 -0.89
N ALA A 67 -20.39 2.02 -0.39
CA ALA A 67 -20.51 0.60 -0.70
C ALA A 67 -21.84 -0.01 -0.21
N ILE A 68 -22.28 0.34 1.00
CA ILE A 68 -23.57 -0.11 1.54
C ILE A 68 -24.75 0.45 0.73
N GLU A 69 -24.70 1.73 0.37
CA GLU A 69 -25.73 2.39 -0.45
C GLU A 69 -25.80 1.75 -1.84
N GLN A 70 -24.66 1.49 -2.48
CA GLN A 70 -24.61 0.79 -3.76
C GLN A 70 -25.23 -0.60 -3.67
N VAL A 71 -24.85 -1.41 -2.68
CA VAL A 71 -25.41 -2.76 -2.47
C VAL A 71 -26.92 -2.69 -2.27
N LYS A 72 -27.41 -1.73 -1.49
CA LYS A 72 -28.85 -1.51 -1.26
C LYS A 72 -29.59 -1.04 -2.51
N SER A 73 -28.92 -0.27 -3.38
CA SER A 73 -29.54 0.28 -4.59
C SER A 73 -29.86 -0.77 -5.65
N GLN A 74 -29.17 -1.94 -5.60
CA GLN A 74 -29.26 -3.01 -6.60
C GLN A 74 -28.95 -2.56 -8.04
N LYS A 75 -28.37 -1.38 -8.23
CA LYS A 75 -27.97 -0.87 -9.55
C LYS A 75 -26.69 -1.58 -10.02
N PRO A 76 -26.50 -1.72 -11.34
CA PRO A 76 -25.23 -2.20 -11.90
C PRO A 76 -24.05 -1.37 -11.41
N VAL A 77 -22.98 -2.05 -11.02
CA VAL A 77 -21.72 -1.42 -10.60
C VAL A 77 -21.00 -0.92 -11.85
N ASN A 78 -20.64 0.36 -11.88
CA ASN A 78 -19.88 0.97 -12.96
C ASN A 78 -18.58 1.61 -12.43
N PHE A 79 -17.73 2.06 -13.35
CA PHE A 79 -16.41 2.61 -12.99
C PHE A 79 -16.50 3.87 -12.13
N LYS A 80 -17.57 4.67 -12.24
CA LYS A 80 -17.76 5.89 -11.43
C LYS A 80 -17.94 5.52 -9.96
N VAL A 81 -18.82 4.54 -9.68
CA VAL A 81 -19.04 4.02 -8.33
C VAL A 81 -17.75 3.45 -7.73
N ILE A 82 -16.99 2.68 -8.51
CA ILE A 82 -15.70 2.14 -8.05
C ILE A 82 -14.70 3.26 -7.73
N ASN A 83 -14.58 4.28 -8.59
CA ASN A 83 -13.71 5.42 -8.37
C ASN A 83 -14.10 6.21 -7.11
N GLU A 84 -15.39 6.41 -6.86
CA GLU A 84 -15.88 7.08 -5.66
C GLU A 84 -15.51 6.29 -4.40
N ILE A 85 -15.77 4.98 -4.39
CA ILE A 85 -15.48 4.12 -3.23
C ILE A 85 -13.97 4.03 -2.99
N LEU A 86 -13.15 3.90 -4.03
CA LEU A 86 -11.69 3.71 -3.95
C LEU A 86 -10.89 5.03 -4.00
N ALA A 87 -11.56 6.19 -3.97
CA ALA A 87 -10.89 7.50 -3.94
C ALA A 87 -9.89 7.61 -2.79
N TYR A 88 -10.19 7.01 -1.63
CA TYR A 88 -9.29 6.98 -0.47
C TYR A 88 -7.97 6.21 -0.71
N CYS A 89 -7.95 5.32 -1.70
CA CYS A 89 -6.76 4.60 -2.14
C CYS A 89 -6.03 5.32 -3.28
N ASN A 90 -6.49 6.51 -3.68
CA ASN A 90 -5.99 7.24 -4.86
C ASN A 90 -6.01 6.39 -6.14
N ILE A 91 -7.04 5.53 -6.27
CA ILE A 91 -7.27 4.71 -7.46
C ILE A 91 -8.37 5.39 -8.29
N SER A 92 -8.09 5.61 -9.57
CA SER A 92 -9.05 6.08 -10.55
C SER A 92 -8.87 5.29 -11.84
N ILE A 93 -9.93 4.65 -12.30
CA ILE A 93 -9.97 3.82 -13.51
C ILE A 93 -10.95 4.40 -14.54
N SER A 94 -10.81 3.96 -15.79
CA SER A 94 -11.78 4.20 -16.86
C SER A 94 -12.73 3.01 -17.00
N GLU A 95 -13.81 3.22 -17.74
CA GLU A 95 -14.75 2.16 -18.12
C GLU A 95 -14.07 1.01 -18.87
N VAL A 96 -13.16 1.34 -19.80
CA VAL A 96 -12.37 0.34 -20.56
C VAL A 96 -11.55 -0.53 -19.62
N ILE A 97 -10.94 0.06 -18.59
CA ILE A 97 -10.16 -0.68 -17.60
C ILE A 97 -11.07 -1.60 -16.78
N LEU A 98 -12.21 -1.10 -16.28
CA LEU A 98 -13.15 -1.93 -15.53
C LEU A 98 -13.61 -3.13 -16.38
N ASN A 99 -14.01 -2.88 -17.63
CA ASN A 99 -14.47 -3.92 -18.54
C ASN A 99 -13.38 -4.96 -18.84
N ARG A 100 -12.11 -4.55 -18.94
CA ARG A 100 -11.02 -5.51 -19.06
C ARG A 100 -10.87 -6.37 -17.81
N LEU A 101 -10.91 -5.76 -16.63
CA LEU A 101 -10.72 -6.46 -15.35
C LEU A 101 -11.81 -7.48 -15.04
N ILE A 102 -13.09 -7.16 -15.32
CA ILE A 102 -14.21 -8.08 -15.04
C ILE A 102 -14.29 -9.25 -16.03
N ASN A 103 -13.62 -9.14 -17.18
CA ASN A 103 -13.59 -10.17 -18.22
C ASN A 103 -12.26 -10.95 -18.25
N VAL A 104 -11.40 -10.78 -17.25
CA VAL A 104 -10.17 -11.59 -17.14
C VAL A 104 -10.55 -13.05 -16.93
N PRO A 105 -9.91 -14.00 -17.66
CA PRO A 105 -10.17 -15.42 -17.49
C PRO A 105 -9.97 -15.87 -16.04
N SER A 106 -10.91 -16.67 -15.55
CA SER A 106 -10.83 -17.26 -14.22
C SER A 106 -10.57 -18.77 -14.28
N ILE A 107 -9.95 -19.29 -13.23
CA ILE A 107 -9.66 -20.70 -13.05
C ILE A 107 -10.60 -21.22 -11.98
N LEU A 108 -11.52 -22.10 -12.36
CA LEU A 108 -12.47 -22.73 -11.45
C LEU A 108 -11.95 -24.09 -10.96
N ILE A 109 -11.82 -24.22 -9.66
CA ILE A 109 -11.37 -25.44 -8.96
C ILE A 109 -12.54 -25.95 -8.13
N LYS A 110 -13.11 -27.08 -8.54
CA LYS A 110 -14.30 -27.67 -7.90
C LYS A 110 -13.97 -28.49 -6.65
N ASN A 111 -12.82 -29.15 -6.64
CA ASN A 111 -12.37 -29.99 -5.53
C ASN A 111 -11.03 -29.45 -5.06
N LEU A 112 -10.95 -28.97 -3.82
CA LEU A 112 -9.79 -28.23 -3.29
C LEU A 112 -8.82 -29.11 -2.50
N ASP A 113 -9.22 -30.34 -2.27
CA ASP A 113 -8.65 -31.35 -1.41
C ASP A 113 -7.89 -32.44 -2.20
N THR A 114 -7.69 -32.25 -3.52
CA THR A 114 -6.98 -33.21 -4.38
C THR A 114 -5.58 -32.75 -4.75
N ASN A 115 -4.73 -33.71 -5.16
CA ASN A 115 -3.40 -33.39 -5.69
C ASN A 115 -3.47 -32.65 -7.04
N GLU A 116 -4.55 -32.83 -7.79
CA GLU A 116 -4.81 -32.11 -9.03
C GLU A 116 -5.02 -30.62 -8.77
N SER A 117 -5.79 -30.25 -7.73
CA SER A 117 -5.97 -28.85 -7.32
C SER A 117 -4.61 -28.20 -6.99
N LYS A 118 -3.75 -28.91 -6.25
CA LYS A 118 -2.40 -28.45 -5.92
C LYS A 118 -1.55 -28.18 -7.17
N LYS A 119 -1.66 -29.04 -8.18
CA LYS A 119 -0.98 -28.86 -9.45
C LYS A 119 -1.52 -27.63 -10.20
N ILE A 120 -2.84 -27.49 -10.32
CA ILE A 120 -3.49 -26.33 -10.93
C ILE A 120 -3.03 -25.02 -10.28
N PHE A 121 -2.94 -24.97 -8.94
CA PHE A 121 -2.42 -23.79 -8.24
C PHE A 121 -0.98 -23.49 -8.65
N LYS A 122 -0.09 -24.48 -8.58
CA LYS A 122 1.33 -24.28 -8.88
C LYS A 122 1.54 -23.81 -10.32
N ASP A 123 0.80 -24.38 -11.27
CA ASP A 123 0.95 -24.10 -12.70
C ASP A 123 0.43 -22.69 -13.07
N ASN A 124 -0.58 -22.19 -12.36
CA ASN A 124 -1.22 -20.91 -12.71
C ASN A 124 -0.78 -19.72 -11.84
N ILE A 125 -0.52 -19.92 -10.55
CA ILE A 125 -0.20 -18.83 -9.61
C ILE A 125 1.14 -19.03 -8.89
N GLY A 126 1.85 -20.13 -9.17
CA GLY A 126 3.14 -20.46 -8.55
C GLY A 126 3.00 -21.07 -7.15
N SER A 127 4.13 -21.18 -6.46
CA SER A 127 4.21 -21.61 -5.05
C SER A 127 4.42 -20.41 -4.12
N PRO A 128 4.15 -20.56 -2.81
CA PRO A 128 4.49 -19.53 -1.82
C PRO A 128 5.98 -19.15 -1.81
N SER A 129 6.85 -20.05 -2.28
CA SER A 129 8.29 -19.84 -2.41
C SER A 129 8.73 -19.29 -3.78
N SER A 130 7.82 -19.08 -4.72
CA SER A 130 8.15 -18.56 -6.05
C SER A 130 8.75 -17.16 -5.97
N LYS A 131 9.83 -16.93 -6.74
CA LYS A 131 10.51 -15.63 -6.83
C LYS A 131 9.58 -14.54 -7.40
N ILE A 132 8.74 -14.92 -8.35
CA ILE A 132 7.71 -14.06 -8.92
C ILE A 132 6.40 -14.43 -8.26
N GLN A 133 5.71 -13.44 -7.69
CA GLN A 133 4.41 -13.60 -7.07
C GLN A 133 3.35 -12.99 -7.98
N ILE A 134 2.27 -13.74 -8.19
CA ILE A 134 1.18 -13.33 -9.07
C ILE A 134 0.08 -12.65 -8.23
N PRO A 135 -0.31 -11.40 -8.55
CA PRO A 135 -1.41 -10.75 -7.88
C PRO A 135 -2.76 -11.20 -8.50
N GLY A 136 -3.86 -10.98 -7.78
CA GLY A 136 -5.19 -11.24 -8.31
C GLY A 136 -6.26 -11.41 -7.24
N VAL A 137 -7.40 -11.93 -7.67
CA VAL A 137 -8.60 -12.13 -6.86
C VAL A 137 -8.91 -13.62 -6.71
N TYR A 138 -9.47 -13.99 -5.57
CA TYR A 138 -9.94 -15.34 -5.30
C TYR A 138 -11.35 -15.30 -4.69
N ILE A 139 -12.20 -16.23 -5.13
CA ILE A 139 -13.60 -16.32 -4.74
C ILE A 139 -13.90 -17.74 -4.26
N PHE A 140 -14.24 -17.88 -3.00
CA PHE A 140 -14.77 -19.13 -2.45
C PHE A 140 -16.29 -19.13 -2.55
N THR A 141 -16.87 -20.21 -3.06
CA THR A 141 -18.32 -20.44 -3.06
C THR A 141 -18.64 -21.71 -2.29
N HIS A 142 -19.50 -21.61 -1.28
CA HIS A 142 -19.97 -22.77 -0.55
C HIS A 142 -20.94 -23.58 -1.41
N LYS A 143 -20.66 -24.87 -1.64
CA LYS A 143 -21.39 -25.71 -2.60
C LYS A 143 -22.86 -25.87 -2.25
N ILE A 144 -23.20 -25.93 -0.97
CA ILE A 144 -24.58 -26.19 -0.51
C ILE A 144 -25.40 -24.91 -0.47
N THR A 145 -24.86 -23.84 0.14
CA THR A 145 -25.64 -22.61 0.39
C THR A 145 -25.48 -21.56 -0.71
N GLY A 146 -24.52 -21.73 -1.61
CA GLY A 146 -24.15 -20.71 -2.61
C GLY A 146 -23.51 -19.45 -2.01
N ALA A 147 -23.24 -19.43 -0.70
CA ALA A 147 -22.64 -18.29 -0.01
C ALA A 147 -21.22 -18.03 -0.54
N LYS A 148 -20.91 -16.77 -0.87
CA LYS A 148 -19.63 -16.40 -1.49
C LYS A 148 -18.76 -15.53 -0.58
N TYR A 149 -17.45 -15.74 -0.69
CA TYR A 149 -16.41 -14.90 -0.12
C TYR A 149 -15.44 -14.48 -1.23
N VAL A 150 -15.10 -13.20 -1.31
CA VAL A 150 -14.04 -12.68 -2.19
C VAL A 150 -12.90 -12.09 -1.38
N GLY A 151 -11.68 -12.23 -1.88
CA GLY A 151 -10.54 -11.45 -1.43
C GLY A 151 -9.54 -11.21 -2.56
N SER A 152 -8.67 -10.21 -2.38
CA SER A 152 -7.51 -9.99 -3.25
C SER A 152 -6.19 -10.23 -2.54
N SER A 153 -5.14 -10.45 -3.33
CA SER A 153 -3.77 -10.48 -2.85
C SER A 153 -2.81 -10.00 -3.92
N SER A 154 -1.75 -9.29 -3.53
CA SER A 154 -0.62 -9.06 -4.42
C SER A 154 0.26 -10.32 -4.58
N GLN A 155 -0.01 -11.36 -3.79
CA GLN A 155 0.73 -12.61 -3.71
C GLN A 155 -0.30 -13.75 -3.50
N LEU A 156 -0.94 -14.21 -4.58
CA LEU A 156 -2.03 -15.19 -4.51
C LEU A 156 -1.59 -16.50 -3.86
N ALA A 157 -0.46 -17.06 -4.29
CA ALA A 157 0.04 -18.35 -3.79
C ALA A 157 0.22 -18.36 -2.26
N ILE A 158 0.84 -17.32 -1.71
CA ILE A 158 1.00 -17.16 -0.26
C ILE A 158 -0.36 -17.07 0.43
N ARG A 159 -1.24 -16.18 -0.04
CA ARG A 159 -2.54 -15.95 0.60
C ARG A 159 -3.42 -17.20 0.59
N LEU A 160 -3.51 -17.87 -0.57
CA LEU A 160 -4.31 -19.08 -0.76
C LEU A 160 -3.74 -20.26 0.02
N SER A 161 -2.41 -20.41 0.10
CA SER A 161 -1.78 -21.47 0.91
C SER A 161 -2.26 -21.44 2.37
N GLY A 162 -2.52 -20.25 2.92
CA GLY A 162 -3.03 -20.15 4.28
C GLY A 162 -4.45 -20.68 4.47
N TYR A 163 -5.31 -20.57 3.44
CA TYR A 163 -6.66 -21.14 3.50
C TYR A 163 -6.61 -22.65 3.29
N LEU A 164 -5.82 -23.10 2.32
CA LEU A 164 -5.67 -24.52 1.98
C LEU A 164 -5.03 -25.33 3.12
N ASN A 165 -4.15 -24.71 3.89
CA ASN A 165 -3.49 -25.31 5.05
C ASN A 165 -4.13 -24.94 6.39
N TYR A 166 -5.29 -24.26 6.39
CA TYR A 166 -6.00 -23.84 7.60
C TYR A 166 -5.18 -23.03 8.62
N THR A 167 -4.25 -22.20 8.15
CA THR A 167 -3.39 -21.37 9.03
C THR A 167 -3.95 -19.98 9.32
N HIS A 168 -5.03 -19.58 8.65
CA HIS A 168 -5.69 -18.31 8.93
C HIS A 168 -6.44 -18.33 10.26
N LYS A 169 -6.42 -17.19 10.97
CA LYS A 169 -7.19 -17.03 12.21
C LYS A 169 -8.70 -17.11 11.92
N PRO A 170 -9.51 -17.75 12.78
CA PRO A 170 -10.96 -17.90 12.60
C PRO A 170 -11.71 -16.59 12.88
N ILE A 171 -11.60 -15.63 11.96
CA ILE A 171 -12.19 -14.29 12.07
C ILE A 171 -13.21 -14.08 10.94
N GLY A 172 -14.26 -13.30 11.20
CA GLY A 172 -15.30 -12.98 10.23
C GLY A 172 -16.28 -14.14 10.05
N LYS A 173 -16.96 -14.20 8.90
CA LYS A 173 -17.91 -15.29 8.59
C LYS A 173 -17.27 -16.43 7.81
N PHE A 174 -16.34 -16.12 6.89
CA PHE A 174 -15.77 -17.11 5.97
C PHE A 174 -14.86 -18.13 6.65
N VAL A 175 -13.82 -17.70 7.38
CA VAL A 175 -12.83 -18.64 7.93
C VAL A 175 -13.44 -19.61 8.95
N PRO A 176 -14.32 -19.19 9.88
CA PRO A 176 -15.03 -20.12 10.74
C PRO A 176 -15.87 -21.14 9.97
N LEU A 177 -16.58 -20.71 8.92
CA LEU A 177 -17.36 -21.61 8.07
C LEU A 177 -16.46 -22.61 7.32
N LEU A 178 -15.36 -22.13 6.74
CA LEU A 178 -14.37 -22.98 6.06
C LEU A 178 -13.78 -24.04 6.99
N LEU A 179 -13.46 -23.69 8.24
CA LEU A 179 -12.91 -24.61 9.23
C LEU A 179 -13.93 -25.67 9.68
N LYS A 180 -15.20 -25.27 9.78
CA LYS A 180 -16.32 -26.14 10.16
C LYS A 180 -16.65 -27.12 9.03
N ASP A 181 -16.92 -26.61 7.82
CA ASP A 181 -17.48 -27.40 6.73
C ASP A 181 -16.39 -28.01 5.83
N LYS A 182 -15.12 -27.63 6.02
CA LYS A 182 -13.94 -28.10 5.27
C LYS A 182 -13.92 -27.70 3.79
N LEU A 183 -12.73 -27.73 3.20
CA LEU A 183 -12.46 -27.36 1.81
C LEU A 183 -13.30 -28.13 0.78
N SER A 184 -13.66 -29.39 1.05
CA SER A 184 -14.46 -30.22 0.14
C SER A 184 -15.85 -29.63 -0.14
N ASN A 185 -16.39 -28.81 0.77
CA ASN A 185 -17.67 -28.13 0.63
C ASN A 185 -17.57 -26.77 -0.07
N PHE A 186 -16.40 -26.40 -0.61
CA PHE A 186 -16.22 -25.15 -1.33
C PHE A 186 -15.68 -25.39 -2.74
N THR A 187 -16.07 -24.51 -3.67
CA THR A 187 -15.32 -24.29 -4.91
C THR A 187 -14.49 -23.03 -4.76
N LEU A 188 -13.40 -22.95 -5.52
CA LEU A 188 -12.56 -21.76 -5.60
C LEU A 188 -12.43 -21.32 -7.04
N GLU A 189 -12.74 -20.06 -7.28
CA GLU A 189 -12.43 -19.37 -8.52
C GLU A 189 -11.23 -18.45 -8.26
N VAL A 190 -10.22 -18.51 -9.12
CA VAL A 190 -9.01 -17.67 -9.05
C VAL A 190 -8.90 -16.86 -10.32
N ILE A 191 -8.69 -15.55 -10.18
CA ILE A 191 -8.50 -14.61 -11.29
C ILE A 191 -7.09 -14.03 -11.17
N PRO A 192 -6.08 -14.63 -11.83
CA PRO A 192 -4.72 -14.10 -11.86
C PRO A 192 -4.69 -12.80 -12.67
N LEU A 193 -4.08 -11.76 -12.12
CA LEU A 193 -3.93 -10.47 -12.79
C LEU A 193 -2.44 -10.26 -13.09
N VAL A 194 -2.05 -10.48 -14.34
CA VAL A 194 -0.66 -10.25 -14.79
C VAL A 194 -0.47 -8.88 -15.47
N ASP A 195 -1.52 -8.07 -15.50
CA ASP A 195 -1.53 -6.76 -16.14
C ASP A 195 -0.61 -5.75 -15.45
N THR A 196 0.04 -4.89 -16.25
CA THR A 196 1.02 -3.88 -15.81
C THR A 196 0.39 -2.51 -15.52
N TYR A 197 -0.75 -2.48 -14.81
CA TYR A 197 -1.34 -1.21 -14.39
C TYR A 197 -0.47 -0.51 -13.33
N LYS A 198 -0.41 0.83 -13.36
CA LYS A 198 0.26 1.66 -12.34
C LYS A 198 -0.47 1.65 -10.98
N PHE A 199 -1.67 1.06 -10.92
CA PHE A 199 -2.46 0.87 -9.71
C PHE A 199 -2.66 -0.63 -9.42
N ARG A 200 -3.16 -0.93 -8.23
CA ARG A 200 -3.41 -2.31 -7.78
C ARG A 200 -4.75 -2.81 -8.32
N SER A 201 -4.71 -3.46 -9.46
CA SER A 201 -5.87 -4.00 -10.19
C SER A 201 -6.66 -5.01 -9.36
N GLU A 202 -6.00 -5.74 -8.47
CA GLU A 202 -6.64 -6.72 -7.60
C GLU A 202 -7.59 -6.07 -6.57
N ILE A 203 -7.29 -4.84 -6.11
CA ILE A 203 -8.21 -4.10 -5.22
C ILE A 203 -9.46 -3.68 -5.98
N VAL A 204 -9.28 -3.21 -7.23
CA VAL A 204 -10.38 -2.76 -8.08
C VAL A 204 -11.37 -3.90 -8.32
N LEU A 205 -10.85 -5.07 -8.69
CA LEU A 205 -11.67 -6.24 -8.98
C LEU A 205 -12.31 -6.82 -7.71
N GLU A 206 -11.59 -6.87 -6.57
CA GLU A 206 -12.20 -7.22 -5.28
C GLU A 206 -13.34 -6.26 -4.92
N GLN A 207 -13.14 -4.95 -5.09
CA GLN A 207 -14.16 -3.96 -4.78
C GLN A 207 -15.42 -4.16 -5.63
N TYR A 208 -15.27 -4.50 -6.91
CA TYR A 208 -16.39 -4.82 -7.79
C TYR A 208 -17.24 -5.96 -7.22
N TYR A 209 -16.61 -7.08 -6.84
CA TYR A 209 -17.33 -8.23 -6.28
C TYR A 209 -17.92 -7.96 -4.89
N LEU A 210 -17.27 -7.16 -4.04
CA LEU A 210 -17.80 -6.82 -2.71
C LEU A 210 -19.15 -6.10 -2.75
N LEU A 211 -19.47 -5.46 -3.88
CA LEU A 211 -20.73 -4.75 -4.13
C LEU A 211 -21.84 -5.67 -4.65
N ASP A 212 -21.54 -6.91 -5.01
CA ASP A 212 -22.54 -7.93 -5.29
C ASP A 212 -23.04 -8.53 -3.95
N PRO A 213 -24.36 -8.49 -3.67
CA PRO A 213 -24.92 -9.01 -2.43
C PRO A 213 -24.67 -10.51 -2.20
N SER A 214 -24.43 -11.29 -3.26
CA SER A 214 -24.13 -12.73 -3.16
C SER A 214 -22.83 -13.03 -2.41
N PHE A 215 -21.91 -12.06 -2.32
CA PHE A 215 -20.69 -12.12 -1.50
C PHE A 215 -21.01 -11.83 -0.03
N ASN A 216 -21.84 -12.68 0.57
CA ASN A 216 -22.43 -12.51 1.90
C ASN A 216 -21.54 -13.02 3.06
N LEU A 217 -20.42 -13.69 2.74
CA LEU A 217 -19.42 -14.10 3.73
C LEU A 217 -18.39 -13.00 4.02
N ASN A 218 -18.32 -11.95 3.18
CA ASN A 218 -17.56 -10.74 3.46
C ASN A 218 -18.32 -9.86 4.47
N THR A 219 -17.68 -9.55 5.60
CA THR A 219 -18.24 -8.64 6.62
C THR A 219 -17.97 -7.17 6.31
N VAL A 220 -16.91 -6.89 5.55
CA VAL A 220 -16.52 -5.55 5.09
C VAL A 220 -16.83 -5.41 3.61
N ARG A 221 -17.46 -4.30 3.22
CA ARG A 221 -17.90 -4.01 1.84
C ARG A 221 -16.93 -3.12 1.04
N VAL A 222 -15.80 -2.77 1.64
CA VAL A 222 -14.75 -1.98 1.01
C VAL A 222 -13.48 -2.83 0.94
N ALA A 223 -12.92 -2.97 -0.25
CA ALA A 223 -11.67 -3.69 -0.46
C ALA A 223 -10.56 -2.96 0.29
N ASN A 224 -9.78 -3.68 1.10
CA ASN A 224 -8.72 -3.07 1.89
C ASN A 224 -7.41 -2.97 1.08
N ASN A 225 -6.73 -1.83 1.17
CA ASN A 225 -5.29 -1.79 0.89
C ASN A 225 -4.59 -2.70 1.94
N PRO A 226 -3.55 -3.52 1.62
CA PRO A 226 -2.92 -4.53 2.47
C PRO A 226 -2.27 -3.96 3.73
N SER A 227 -2.27 -2.63 3.89
CA SER A 227 -2.02 -1.98 5.19
C SER A 227 -3.20 -2.11 6.18
N GLY A 228 -4.32 -2.69 5.74
CA GLY A 228 -5.53 -2.96 6.53
C GLY A 228 -6.38 -1.71 6.79
N SER A 229 -7.63 -1.93 7.20
CA SER A 229 -8.52 -0.90 7.77
C SER A 229 -7.98 -0.24 9.05
N ASN A 230 -6.84 -0.73 9.57
CA ASN A 230 -6.12 -0.20 10.72
C ASN A 230 -4.84 0.55 10.34
N ALA A 231 -4.63 0.88 9.05
CA ALA A 231 -3.48 1.65 8.60
C ALA A 231 -3.45 3.01 9.31
N LYS A 232 -2.58 3.12 10.33
CA LYS A 232 -2.44 4.37 11.08
C LYS A 232 -1.75 5.39 10.17
N PRO A 233 -2.39 6.55 9.91
CA PRO A 233 -1.80 7.58 9.07
C PRO A 233 -0.45 8.01 9.64
N LEU A 234 0.45 8.39 8.74
CA LEU A 234 1.80 8.86 9.03
C LEU A 234 1.94 10.27 8.46
N PHE A 235 2.55 11.13 9.24
CA PHE A 235 2.71 12.55 8.93
C PHE A 235 4.18 12.93 9.07
N MET A 236 4.64 13.84 8.21
CA MET A 236 5.95 14.50 8.33
C MET A 236 5.74 16.00 8.50
N TYR A 237 6.09 16.51 9.67
CA TYR A 237 6.01 17.93 10.01
C TYR A 237 7.41 18.56 10.05
N ASN A 238 7.46 19.88 10.11
CA ASN A 238 8.62 20.59 10.63
C ASN A 238 8.76 20.42 12.15
N ARG A 239 9.92 20.81 12.69
CA ARG A 239 10.31 20.62 14.08
C ARG A 239 9.34 21.22 15.11
N ASP A 240 8.85 22.42 14.85
CA ASP A 240 7.89 23.18 15.66
C ASP A 240 6.43 22.79 15.41
N LYS A 241 6.16 21.81 14.53
CA LYS A 241 4.83 21.31 14.21
C LYS A 241 3.88 22.41 13.71
N THR A 242 4.38 23.37 12.94
CA THR A 242 3.56 24.43 12.34
C THR A 242 3.22 24.16 10.87
N ILE A 243 3.98 23.29 10.20
CA ILE A 243 3.83 22.92 8.79
C ILE A 243 3.80 21.41 8.63
N LEU A 244 2.79 20.89 7.92
CA LEU A 244 2.76 19.53 7.40
C LEU A 244 3.37 19.49 5.98
N TYR A 245 4.42 18.70 5.80
CA TYR A 245 5.09 18.51 4.51
C TYR A 245 4.53 17.35 3.69
N TYR A 246 4.16 16.25 4.35
CA TYR A 246 3.69 15.05 3.68
C TYR A 246 2.91 14.14 4.61
N SER A 247 1.93 13.42 4.06
CA SER A 247 1.19 12.39 4.77
C SER A 247 0.94 11.19 3.89
N SER A 248 1.01 9.99 4.46
CA SER A 248 0.57 8.75 3.81
C SER A 248 0.07 7.76 4.87
N THR A 249 -0.78 6.82 4.46
CA THR A 249 -1.19 5.67 5.29
C THR A 249 -0.17 4.54 5.28
N GLN A 250 0.87 4.62 4.43
CA GLN A 250 1.86 3.57 4.22
C GLN A 250 3.28 4.06 4.48
N GLN A 251 4.01 3.34 5.34
CA GLN A 251 5.43 3.62 5.58
C GLN A 251 6.28 3.45 4.30
N LYS A 252 5.90 2.53 3.41
CA LYS A 252 6.58 2.28 2.13
C LYS A 252 6.66 3.54 1.26
N ASP A 253 5.68 4.44 1.34
CA ASP A 253 5.66 5.66 0.54
C ASP A 253 6.77 6.64 0.97
N PHE A 254 7.03 6.75 2.28
CA PHE A 254 8.17 7.51 2.79
C PHE A 254 9.51 6.87 2.38
N ILE A 255 9.57 5.54 2.33
CA ILE A 255 10.80 4.82 2.01
C ILE A 255 11.14 4.96 0.53
N ILE A 256 10.17 4.70 -0.35
CA ILE A 256 10.40 4.65 -1.79
C ILE A 256 10.39 6.05 -2.39
N ASN A 257 9.38 6.85 -2.09
CA ASN A 257 9.20 8.13 -2.78
C ASN A 257 10.16 9.21 -2.25
N LEU A 258 10.55 9.11 -0.97
CA LEU A 258 11.40 10.10 -0.32
C LEU A 258 12.80 9.57 0.02
N ASN A 259 13.11 8.30 -0.27
CA ASN A 259 14.40 7.64 0.04
C ASN A 259 14.83 7.70 1.50
N ILE A 260 13.88 7.52 2.40
CA ILE A 260 14.17 7.43 3.83
C ILE A 260 14.32 5.95 4.16
N SER A 261 15.49 5.50 4.62
CA SER A 261 15.67 4.09 4.95
C SER A 261 14.67 3.64 6.02
N HIS A 262 14.24 2.38 5.95
CA HIS A 262 13.28 1.82 6.91
C HIS A 262 13.75 2.00 8.36
N PHE A 263 15.03 1.74 8.62
CA PHE A 263 15.64 1.89 9.95
C PHE A 263 15.59 3.34 10.44
N THR A 264 16.02 4.29 9.60
CA THR A 264 16.02 5.71 9.95
C THR A 264 14.61 6.23 10.19
N PHE A 265 13.66 5.90 9.32
CA PHE A 265 12.26 6.26 9.51
C PHE A 265 11.72 5.72 10.84
N SER A 266 11.91 4.42 11.10
CA SER A 266 11.41 3.76 12.31
C SER A 266 12.04 4.34 13.58
N LYS A 267 13.35 4.61 13.57
CA LYS A 267 14.06 5.26 14.69
C LYS A 267 13.46 6.62 15.02
N HIS A 268 13.30 7.48 14.01
CA HIS A 268 12.80 8.84 14.23
C HIS A 268 11.32 8.85 14.62
N LEU A 269 10.50 7.98 14.02
CA LEU A 269 9.11 7.82 14.38
C LEU A 269 8.92 7.29 15.82
N LYS A 270 9.70 6.29 16.24
CA LYS A 270 9.60 5.70 17.58
C LYS A 270 10.11 6.65 18.67
N ASN A 271 11.23 7.31 18.41
CA ASN A 271 11.89 8.15 19.42
C ASN A 271 11.36 9.59 19.44
N GLY A 272 10.48 9.98 18.50
CA GLY A 272 10.06 11.37 18.33
C GLY A 272 11.21 12.32 18.00
N SER A 273 12.30 11.79 17.41
CA SER A 273 13.50 12.56 17.09
C SER A 273 13.45 13.08 15.65
N TYR A 274 14.22 14.13 15.36
CA TYR A 274 14.13 14.85 14.09
C TYR A 274 15.05 14.26 13.01
N TYR A 275 14.45 13.80 11.92
CA TYR A 275 15.19 13.39 10.73
C TYR A 275 15.86 14.61 10.08
N LEU A 276 17.16 14.48 9.78
CA LEU A 276 18.02 15.58 9.29
C LEU A 276 18.00 16.83 10.20
N GLY A 277 17.64 16.68 11.48
CA GLY A 277 17.47 17.78 12.43
C GLY A 277 16.27 18.71 12.16
N LYS A 278 15.44 18.41 11.14
CA LYS A 278 14.38 19.31 10.64
C LYS A 278 12.98 18.68 10.65
N TYR A 279 12.89 17.39 10.37
CA TYR A 279 11.61 16.73 10.06
C TYR A 279 11.15 15.80 11.19
N LEU A 280 9.92 15.98 11.64
CA LEU A 280 9.30 15.14 12.66
C LEU A 280 8.31 14.16 12.02
N PHE A 281 8.49 12.87 12.26
CA PHE A 281 7.49 11.85 11.89
C PHE A 281 6.52 11.60 13.04
N SER A 282 5.23 11.50 12.74
CA SER A 282 4.19 11.24 13.75
C SER A 282 3.08 10.35 13.21
N ARG A 283 2.40 9.63 14.11
CA ARG A 283 1.12 8.95 13.85
C ARG A 283 -0.09 9.76 14.27
N GLU A 284 0.12 10.84 15.00
CA GLU A 284 -0.94 11.71 15.52
C GLU A 284 -1.13 12.91 14.59
N PRO A 285 -2.38 13.17 14.16
CA PRO A 285 -2.69 14.35 13.38
C PRO A 285 -2.66 15.60 14.28
N ILE A 286 -1.99 16.65 13.82
CA ILE A 286 -1.97 17.94 14.49
C ILE A 286 -2.83 18.88 13.67
N LEU A 287 -4.07 19.09 14.10
CA LEU A 287 -5.09 19.71 13.27
C LEU A 287 -4.89 21.21 13.04
N ASN A 288 -4.02 21.89 13.80
CA ASN A 288 -3.86 23.34 13.73
C ASN A 288 -2.66 23.80 12.90
N VAL A 289 -2.11 22.92 12.05
CA VAL A 289 -0.90 23.23 11.27
C VAL A 289 -1.24 23.59 9.84
N LYS A 290 -0.39 24.40 9.22
CA LYS A 290 -0.49 24.77 7.80
C LYS A 290 -0.10 23.58 6.93
N VAL A 291 -0.93 23.23 5.97
CA VAL A 291 -0.60 22.15 5.01
C VAL A 291 0.18 22.78 3.86
N ARG A 292 1.43 22.36 3.66
CA ARG A 292 2.22 22.83 2.53
C ARG A 292 2.10 21.85 1.38
N GLU A 293 1.56 22.32 0.26
CA GLU A 293 1.46 21.52 -0.95
C GLU A 293 2.85 21.43 -1.61
N PHE A 294 3.41 20.24 -1.60
CA PHE A 294 4.56 19.88 -2.40
C PHE A 294 4.16 18.75 -3.34
N SER A 295 4.59 18.82 -4.60
CA SER A 295 4.67 17.60 -5.38
C SER A 295 5.69 16.66 -4.72
N ILE A 296 5.48 15.35 -4.88
CA ILE A 296 6.38 14.35 -4.29
C ILE A 296 7.84 14.54 -4.76
N LEU A 297 8.02 15.00 -6.00
CA LEU A 297 9.33 15.28 -6.57
C LEU A 297 10.00 16.49 -5.91
N GLU A 298 9.29 17.60 -5.71
CA GLU A 298 9.83 18.78 -5.04
C GLU A 298 10.27 18.46 -3.61
N LEU A 299 9.45 17.71 -2.88
CA LEU A 299 9.78 17.30 -1.53
C LEU A 299 11.00 16.38 -1.50
N ALA A 300 11.10 15.43 -2.43
CA ALA A 300 12.25 14.55 -2.53
C ALA A 300 13.54 15.34 -2.86
N LEU A 301 13.47 16.31 -3.79
CA LEU A 301 14.58 17.19 -4.11
C LEU A 301 15.01 18.06 -2.92
N GLN A 302 14.04 18.56 -2.14
CA GLN A 302 14.32 19.31 -0.91
C GLN A 302 15.06 18.44 0.12
N LEU A 303 14.60 17.21 0.34
CA LEU A 303 15.25 16.26 1.25
C LEU A 303 16.67 15.92 0.81
N GLU A 304 16.94 15.81 -0.49
CA GLU A 304 18.28 15.59 -1.02
C GLU A 304 19.23 16.75 -0.71
N LYS A 305 18.76 18.00 -0.89
CA LYS A 305 19.53 19.19 -0.48
C LYS A 305 19.81 19.17 1.03
N ASP A 306 18.82 18.83 1.84
CA ASP A 306 18.98 18.76 3.29
C ASP A 306 19.93 17.63 3.72
N ARG A 307 19.93 16.48 3.02
CA ARG A 307 20.89 15.38 3.25
C ARG A 307 22.32 15.82 2.99
N LYS A 308 22.55 16.57 1.91
CA LYS A 308 23.88 17.10 1.59
C LYS A 308 24.35 18.04 2.69
N LEU A 309 23.52 19.02 3.06
CA LEU A 309 23.83 19.99 4.12
C LEU A 309 24.10 19.30 5.46
N PHE A 310 23.26 18.32 5.84
CA PHE A 310 23.38 17.59 7.11
C PHE A 310 24.63 16.69 7.17
N ASN A 311 25.14 16.24 6.02
CA ASN A 311 26.27 15.33 5.93
C ASN A 311 27.54 15.98 5.35
N ILE A 312 27.65 17.31 5.34
CA ILE A 312 28.83 18.04 4.80
C ILE A 312 30.16 17.48 5.35
N ASN A 313 30.18 17.09 6.63
CA ASN A 313 31.38 16.60 7.30
C ASN A 313 31.57 15.07 7.22
N LYS A 314 30.78 14.36 6.41
CA LYS A 314 30.89 12.90 6.26
C LYS A 314 31.48 12.53 4.90
N PRO A 315 32.33 11.50 4.83
CA PRO A 315 32.82 10.99 3.55
C PRO A 315 31.64 10.47 2.72
N LEU A 316 31.44 11.05 1.53
CA LEU A 316 30.44 10.62 0.57
C LEU A 316 31.09 9.68 -0.45
N ASN A 317 30.50 8.49 -0.65
CA ASN A 317 30.85 7.63 -1.77
C ASN A 317 30.34 8.27 -3.08
N SER A 318 31.21 8.38 -4.09
CA SER A 318 30.89 8.95 -5.40
C SER A 318 29.73 8.24 -6.13
N LEU A 319 29.49 6.97 -5.81
CA LEU A 319 28.42 6.14 -6.39
C LEU A 319 27.04 6.37 -5.76
N SER A 320 26.97 7.10 -4.64
CA SER A 320 25.73 7.44 -3.94
C SER A 320 25.10 8.75 -4.41
N LYS A 321 25.58 9.32 -5.54
CA LYS A 321 25.05 10.57 -6.08
C LYS A 321 23.66 10.38 -6.68
N THR A 322 22.74 11.26 -6.26
CA THR A 322 21.38 11.33 -6.78
C THR A 322 21.37 11.85 -8.22
N VAL A 323 20.55 11.22 -9.06
CA VAL A 323 20.42 11.50 -10.49
C VAL A 323 18.97 11.85 -10.79
N LEU A 324 18.75 12.97 -11.46
CA LEU A 324 17.47 13.34 -12.07
C LEU A 324 17.50 12.93 -13.54
N MET A 325 16.53 12.11 -13.95
CA MET A 325 16.28 11.74 -15.34
C MET A 325 15.12 12.57 -15.88
N CYS A 326 15.38 13.35 -16.92
CA CYS A 326 14.40 14.19 -17.60
C CYS A 326 14.20 13.69 -19.03
N LEU A 327 13.00 13.87 -19.58
CA LEU A 327 12.78 13.62 -21.00
C LEU A 327 13.55 14.67 -21.83
N ASP A 328 14.15 14.24 -22.93
CA ASP A 328 14.78 15.14 -23.89
C ASP A 328 13.73 15.70 -24.86
N ASN A 329 13.44 17.00 -24.74
CA ASN A 329 12.42 17.66 -25.56
C ASN A 329 12.78 17.72 -27.06
N ASN A 330 14.04 17.49 -27.44
CA ASN A 330 14.48 17.52 -28.83
C ASN A 330 14.31 16.17 -29.55
N THR A 331 14.04 15.08 -28.81
CA THR A 331 13.87 13.74 -29.37
C THR A 331 12.38 13.35 -29.31
N TYR A 332 11.54 14.05 -30.07
CA TYR A 332 10.13 13.68 -30.24
C TYR A 332 10.03 12.44 -31.13
N SER A 333 10.21 11.24 -30.56
CA SER A 333 9.76 10.00 -31.19
C SER A 333 8.38 9.62 -30.64
N LYS A 334 7.46 9.32 -31.57
CA LYS A 334 6.03 8.98 -31.39
C LYS A 334 5.73 7.76 -30.49
N GLU A 335 6.71 7.19 -29.78
CA GLU A 335 6.58 5.89 -29.11
C GLU A 335 6.49 5.95 -27.58
N ILE A 336 6.83 7.06 -26.91
CA ILE A 336 6.74 7.16 -25.45
C ILE A 336 5.34 7.65 -25.04
N LYS A 337 4.30 6.87 -25.36
CA LYS A 337 2.96 7.09 -24.79
C LYS A 337 2.97 6.66 -23.32
N GLY A 338 3.17 7.61 -22.39
CA GLY A 338 2.73 7.47 -20.99
C GLY A 338 3.71 7.83 -19.86
N ASP A 339 4.93 8.29 -20.15
CA ASP A 339 5.96 8.61 -19.14
C ASP A 339 6.39 10.09 -19.18
N SER A 340 5.41 10.98 -19.06
CA SER A 340 5.59 12.45 -19.09
C SER A 340 6.24 13.05 -17.83
N ARG A 341 7.11 12.33 -17.10
CA ARG A 341 7.59 12.81 -15.79
C ARG A 341 9.09 12.65 -15.59
N ASN A 342 9.70 13.72 -15.09
CA ASN A 342 11.03 13.68 -14.49
C ASN A 342 11.04 12.63 -13.38
N MET A 343 12.06 11.77 -13.37
CA MET A 343 12.23 10.72 -12.38
C MET A 343 13.50 10.97 -11.56
N LEU A 344 13.37 10.92 -10.24
CA LEU A 344 14.48 11.06 -9.32
C LEU A 344 14.98 9.69 -8.87
N PHE A 345 16.27 9.44 -9.05
CA PHE A 345 16.95 8.22 -8.62
C PHE A 345 18.00 8.56 -7.57
N PHE A 346 17.89 7.96 -6.40
CA PHE A 346 18.76 8.27 -5.26
C PHE A 346 20.16 7.61 -5.30
N SER A 347 20.53 7.09 -6.46
CA SER A 347 21.90 6.68 -6.80
C SER A 347 22.01 6.45 -8.31
N ILE A 348 23.23 6.53 -8.84
CA ILE A 348 23.58 6.10 -10.19
C ILE A 348 23.14 4.65 -10.40
N GLY A 349 23.41 3.77 -9.43
CA GLY A 349 23.05 2.36 -9.49
C GLY A 349 21.54 2.11 -9.67
N LYS A 350 20.69 2.83 -8.91
CA LYS A 350 19.22 2.71 -9.04
C LYS A 350 18.72 3.20 -10.40
N CYS A 351 19.34 4.24 -10.96
CA CYS A 351 19.00 4.72 -12.30
C CYS A 351 19.36 3.67 -13.36
N VAL A 352 20.55 3.06 -13.26
CA VAL A 352 20.99 1.98 -14.16
C VAL A 352 20.06 0.76 -14.08
N GLU A 353 19.66 0.35 -12.89
CA GLU A 353 18.71 -0.76 -12.68
C GLU A 353 17.36 -0.47 -13.38
N HIS A 354 16.85 0.76 -13.26
CA HIS A 354 15.64 1.18 -13.94
C HIS A 354 15.79 1.10 -15.47
N LEU A 355 16.88 1.64 -16.03
CA LEU A 355 17.14 1.61 -17.47
C LEU A 355 17.23 0.16 -17.99
N ARG A 356 17.91 -0.73 -17.26
CA ARG A 356 17.99 -2.16 -17.59
C ARG A 356 16.64 -2.86 -17.53
N SER A 357 15.79 -2.52 -16.57
CA SER A 357 14.42 -3.06 -16.49
C SER A 357 13.56 -2.66 -17.70
N LYS A 358 13.89 -1.56 -18.38
CA LYS A 358 13.31 -1.13 -19.65
C LYS A 358 14.00 -1.73 -20.89
N GLY A 359 14.92 -2.69 -20.71
CA GLY A 359 15.68 -3.32 -21.79
C GLY A 359 16.87 -2.51 -22.31
N LEU A 360 17.24 -1.39 -21.66
CA LEU A 360 18.34 -0.54 -22.11
C LEU A 360 19.69 -1.00 -21.53
N THR A 361 20.73 -0.99 -22.36
CA THR A 361 22.09 -1.42 -22.01
C THR A 361 22.86 -0.33 -21.26
N ALA A 362 22.43 -0.02 -20.04
CA ALA A 362 23.07 0.99 -19.19
C ALA A 362 24.11 0.38 -18.23
N THR A 363 25.23 1.09 -18.02
CA THR A 363 26.19 0.85 -16.93
C THR A 363 26.41 2.14 -16.14
N GLN A 364 27.02 2.05 -14.96
CA GLN A 364 27.36 3.23 -14.16
C GLN A 364 28.30 4.17 -14.94
N THR A 365 29.31 3.61 -15.62
CA THR A 365 30.24 4.36 -16.48
C THR A 365 29.53 5.05 -17.62
N THR A 366 28.58 4.36 -18.28
CA THR A 366 27.74 4.94 -19.31
C THR A 366 26.97 6.14 -18.76
N LEU A 367 26.31 5.98 -17.60
CA LEU A 367 25.48 7.04 -17.03
C LEU A 367 26.30 8.27 -16.63
N VAL A 368 27.47 8.08 -16.01
CA VAL A 368 28.40 9.18 -15.66
C VAL A 368 28.80 9.96 -16.91
N LYS A 369 29.19 9.28 -17.99
CA LYS A 369 29.53 9.92 -19.27
C LYS A 369 28.41 10.82 -19.79
N TYR A 370 27.16 10.35 -19.77
CA TYR A 370 26.02 11.12 -20.29
C TYR A 370 25.60 12.27 -19.35
N ILE A 371 25.78 12.12 -18.03
CA ILE A 371 25.60 13.22 -17.09
C ILE A 371 26.64 14.31 -17.35
N ASP A 372 27.92 13.94 -17.44
CA ASP A 372 29.03 14.90 -17.58
C ASP A 372 29.02 15.60 -18.95
N THR A 373 28.62 14.90 -20.01
CA THR A 373 28.51 15.49 -21.36
C THR A 373 27.21 16.24 -21.61
N GLY A 374 26.21 16.10 -20.71
CA GLY A 374 24.87 16.65 -20.89
C GLY A 374 24.11 16.14 -22.11
N LYS A 375 24.62 15.10 -22.78
CA LYS A 375 24.02 14.52 -24.00
C LYS A 375 22.83 13.62 -23.65
N SER A 376 21.91 13.53 -24.60
CA SER A 376 20.78 12.62 -24.52
C SER A 376 21.23 11.16 -24.64
N TYR A 377 20.63 10.27 -23.85
CA TYR A 377 20.79 8.82 -23.94
C TYR A 377 19.41 8.17 -23.97
N HIS A 378 19.08 7.54 -25.11
CA HIS A 378 17.75 6.98 -25.40
C HIS A 378 16.58 7.96 -25.13
N GLY A 379 16.76 9.23 -25.49
CA GLY A 379 15.72 10.26 -25.33
C GLY A 379 15.58 10.84 -23.92
N TYR A 380 16.59 10.64 -23.06
CA TYR A 380 16.64 11.20 -21.71
C TYR A 380 17.91 12.02 -21.46
N ILE A 381 17.77 13.10 -20.70
CA ILE A 381 18.87 13.90 -20.16
C ILE A 381 19.01 13.61 -18.67
N PHE A 382 20.24 13.43 -18.21
CA PHE A 382 20.55 13.08 -16.82
C PHE A 382 21.34 14.20 -16.15
N LYS A 383 21.01 14.50 -14.89
CA LYS A 383 21.70 15.53 -14.09
C LYS A 383 21.96 15.06 -12.67
N TYR A 384 23.11 15.42 -12.10
CA TYR A 384 23.29 15.31 -10.65
C TYR A 384 22.38 16.32 -9.94
N VAL A 385 21.78 15.87 -8.83
CA VAL A 385 21.01 16.72 -7.89
C VAL A 385 21.88 17.04 -6.71
#